data_AF-A0A2T0PSZ3-F1
#
_entry.id   AF-A0A2T0PSZ3-F1
#
_cell.length_a   1.000
_cell.length_b   1.000
_cell.length_c   1.000
_cell.angle_alpha   90.00
_cell.angle_beta   90.00
_cell.angle_gamma   90.00
#
_symmetry.space_group_name_H-M   'P 1'
#
loop_
_entity.id
_entity.type
_entity.pdbx_description
1 polymer ?
#
loop_
_entity_poly.entity_id
_entity_poly.type
_entity_poly.pdbx_seq_one_letter_code
_entity_poly.pdbx_strand_id
1 'polypeptide(L)'
;MNSAASTAPEKVHEQQQAKPGLKDRARGVVATWTPPEIWAESRPSLRDIHTYATKGDWTSATGRARTAGVWYGRLVAIPVTAGAYYLAWLAERPSRAIATLVLLVCLWQIPFIRSIASVLLSPLVTT
;
A
#
# COMPACT_ATOMS: atom_id res chain seq x y z
N MET A 1 40.30 26.19 -50.73
CA MET A 1 39.41 26.62 -51.82
C MET A 1 38.62 25.41 -52.30
N ASN A 2 37.30 25.56 -52.39
CA ASN A 2 36.26 24.74 -53.06
C ASN A 2 35.93 23.38 -52.41
N SER A 3 34.78 23.22 -51.73
CA SER A 3 33.39 23.03 -52.24
C SER A 3 33.14 21.68 -52.93
N ALA A 4 32.49 20.77 -52.20
CA ALA A 4 31.50 19.83 -52.76
C ALA A 4 30.55 19.36 -51.64
N ALA A 5 29.31 19.82 -51.72
CA ALA A 5 28.17 19.29 -50.99
C ALA A 5 27.65 18.02 -51.68
N SER A 6 27.26 17.00 -50.93
CA SER A 6 26.26 15.97 -51.31
C SER A 6 26.02 15.03 -50.11
N THR A 7 25.01 15.28 -49.29
CA THR A 7 23.66 14.67 -49.28
C THR A 7 23.54 13.24 -48.72
N ALA A 8 22.62 13.12 -47.75
CA ALA A 8 21.84 11.95 -47.30
C ALA A 8 22.40 11.03 -46.18
N PRO A 9 21.51 10.55 -45.27
CA PRO A 9 20.42 11.26 -44.63
C PRO A 9 20.59 11.29 -43.09
N GLU A 10 20.22 12.42 -42.53
CA GLU A 10 19.83 12.57 -41.14
C GLU A 10 18.74 11.52 -40.85
N LYS A 11 19.11 10.45 -40.14
CA LYS A 11 18.13 9.61 -39.46
C LYS A 11 17.55 10.47 -38.35
N VAL A 12 16.60 11.30 -38.75
CA VAL A 12 15.52 11.80 -37.91
C VAL A 12 14.95 10.54 -37.27
N HIS A 13 15.44 10.21 -36.09
CA HIS A 13 14.71 9.42 -35.13
C HIS A 13 13.52 10.30 -34.73
N GLU A 14 12.56 10.42 -35.65
CA GLU A 14 11.15 10.45 -35.37
C GLU A 14 10.88 9.16 -34.59
N GLN A 15 11.29 9.16 -33.32
CA GLN A 15 10.62 8.45 -32.28
C GLN A 15 9.21 9.02 -32.30
N GLN A 16 8.41 8.43 -33.21
CA GLN A 16 6.99 8.55 -33.30
C GLN A 16 6.48 8.53 -31.87
N GLN A 17 6.10 9.70 -31.38
CA GLN A 17 5.30 9.89 -30.19
C GLN A 17 3.94 9.24 -30.50
N ALA A 18 3.91 7.92 -30.45
CA ALA A 18 2.71 7.14 -30.62
C ALA A 18 1.81 7.48 -29.43
N LYS A 19 0.73 8.20 -29.72
CA LYS A 19 -0.37 8.43 -28.76
C LYS A 19 -0.70 7.07 -28.13
N PRO A 20 -0.70 6.94 -26.80
CA PRO A 20 -0.89 5.65 -26.14
C PRO A 20 -2.19 5.01 -26.66
N GLY A 21 -2.06 3.81 -27.21
CA GLY A 21 -3.18 3.10 -27.81
C GLY A 21 -4.18 2.70 -26.73
N LEU A 22 -5.44 2.49 -27.13
CA LEU A 22 -6.49 2.03 -26.22
C LEU A 22 -6.07 0.74 -25.46
N LYS A 23 -5.28 -0.13 -26.11
CA LYS A 23 -4.72 -1.35 -25.54
C LYS A 23 -3.69 -1.08 -24.44
N ASP A 24 -2.87 -0.04 -24.58
CA ASP A 24 -1.88 0.35 -23.57
C ASP A 24 -2.57 0.94 -22.33
N ARG A 25 -3.65 1.70 -22.55
CA ARG A 25 -4.52 2.19 -21.48
C ARG A 25 -5.23 1.05 -20.74
N ALA A 26 -5.76 0.08 -21.49
CA ALA A 26 -6.39 -1.10 -20.90
C ALA A 26 -5.40 -1.94 -20.09
N ARG A 27 -4.17 -2.16 -20.60
CA ARG A 27 -3.10 -2.82 -19.84
C ARG A 27 -2.74 -2.07 -18.56
N GLY A 28 -2.65 -0.75 -18.60
CA GLY A 28 -2.37 0.05 -17.41
C GLY A 28 -3.46 -0.08 -16.33
N VAL A 29 -4.73 -0.14 -16.75
CA VAL A 29 -5.84 -0.39 -15.82
C VAL A 29 -5.73 -1.79 -15.25
N VAL A 30 -5.59 -2.83 -16.07
CA VAL A 30 -5.48 -4.23 -15.62
C VAL A 30 -4.29 -4.44 -14.67
N ALA A 31 -3.15 -3.79 -14.95
CA ALA A 31 -1.98 -3.83 -14.07
C ALA A 31 -2.26 -3.22 -12.68
N THR A 32 -3.15 -2.23 -12.58
CA THR A 32 -3.56 -1.64 -11.29
C THR A 32 -4.42 -2.62 -10.47
N TRP A 33 -5.16 -3.50 -11.13
CA TRP A 33 -6.02 -4.51 -10.47
C TRP A 33 -5.35 -5.86 -10.27
N THR A 34 -4.15 -6.05 -10.83
CA THR A 34 -3.39 -7.30 -10.66
C THR A 34 -2.57 -7.18 -9.36
N PRO A 35 -2.73 -8.10 -8.41
CA PRO A 35 -1.93 -8.05 -7.18
C PRO A 35 -0.44 -8.15 -7.51
N PRO A 36 0.42 -7.38 -6.83
CA PRO A 36 1.87 -7.48 -7.04
C PRO A 36 2.37 -8.87 -6.62
N GLU A 37 3.40 -9.33 -7.31
CA GLU A 37 4.01 -10.64 -7.04
C GLU A 37 4.71 -10.61 -5.67
N ILE A 38 4.18 -11.37 -4.72
CA ILE A 38 4.53 -11.29 -3.29
C ILE A 38 5.98 -11.75 -3.04
N TRP A 39 6.51 -12.59 -3.93
CA TRP A 39 7.85 -13.18 -3.83
C TRP A 39 8.91 -12.41 -4.59
N ALA A 40 8.53 -11.58 -5.56
CA ALA A 40 9.45 -10.81 -6.38
C ALA A 40 9.63 -9.38 -5.85
N GLU A 41 8.56 -8.79 -5.31
CA GLU A 41 8.55 -7.40 -4.87
C GLU A 41 8.70 -7.31 -3.35
N SER A 42 9.64 -6.48 -2.88
CA SER A 42 9.74 -6.17 -1.46
C SER A 42 8.48 -5.44 -0.99
N ARG A 43 7.95 -5.85 0.16
CA ARG A 43 6.74 -5.25 0.73
C ARG A 43 7.02 -3.78 1.10
N PRO A 44 6.15 -2.82 0.71
CA PRO A 44 6.39 -1.39 0.95
C PRO A 44 6.44 -1.07 2.45
N SER A 45 7.41 -0.28 2.88
CA SER A 45 7.50 0.09 4.30
C SER A 45 6.32 0.98 4.73
N LEU A 46 6.02 1.05 6.03
CA LEU A 46 4.99 1.97 6.56
C LEU A 46 5.30 3.43 6.19
N ARG A 47 6.59 3.79 6.08
CA ARG A 47 7.03 5.10 5.62
C ARG A 47 6.63 5.34 4.17
N ASP A 48 6.81 4.35 3.30
CA ASP A 48 6.46 4.45 1.88
C ASP A 48 4.95 4.63 1.70
N ILE A 49 4.14 3.91 2.49
CA ILE A 49 2.68 4.05 2.50
C ILE A 49 2.27 5.46 2.95
N HIS A 50 2.87 5.97 4.03
CA HIS A 50 2.61 7.34 4.50
C HIS A 50 3.03 8.38 3.46
N THR A 51 4.20 8.21 2.84
CA THR A 51 4.70 9.11 1.80
C THR A 51 3.80 9.07 0.57
N TYR A 52 3.32 7.90 0.14
CA TYR A 52 2.37 7.76 -0.96
C TYR A 52 1.04 8.49 -0.66
N ALA A 53 0.48 8.30 0.54
CA ALA A 53 -0.72 9.01 0.96
C ALA A 53 -0.52 10.53 1.02
N THR A 54 0.67 10.97 1.46
CA THR A 54 1.01 12.40 1.63
C THR A 54 1.39 13.09 0.33
N LYS A 55 2.05 12.40 -0.61
CA LYS A 55 2.33 12.88 -1.97
C LYS A 55 1.07 12.87 -2.84
N GLY A 56 0.22 11.88 -2.61
CA GLY A 56 -1.07 11.65 -3.25
C GLY A 56 -1.02 11.84 -4.76
N ASP A 57 -0.08 11.16 -5.40
CA ASP A 57 0.14 11.15 -6.86
C ASP A 57 -1.11 10.68 -7.64
N TRP A 58 -2.09 10.12 -6.92
CA TRP A 58 -3.38 9.64 -7.42
C TRP A 58 -4.49 10.71 -7.46
N THR A 59 -4.23 11.95 -7.01
CA THR A 59 -5.23 13.05 -6.96
C THR A 59 -4.61 14.41 -7.28
N SER A 60 -5.45 15.41 -7.55
CA SER A 60 -5.03 16.82 -7.65
C SER A 60 -4.31 17.30 -6.38
N ALA A 61 -3.42 18.29 -6.55
CA ALA A 61 -2.60 18.85 -5.46
C ALA A 61 -3.43 19.42 -4.30
N THR A 62 -4.65 19.87 -4.57
CA THR A 62 -5.61 20.38 -3.58
C THR A 62 -7.01 19.79 -3.82
N GLY A 63 -7.82 19.74 -2.76
CA GLY A 63 -9.25 19.36 -2.85
C GLY A 63 -9.70 18.33 -1.82
N ARG A 64 -11.03 18.10 -1.77
CA ARG A 64 -11.67 17.17 -0.82
C ARG A 64 -11.19 15.72 -1.00
N ALA A 65 -10.93 15.30 -2.24
CA ALA A 65 -10.39 13.99 -2.55
C ALA A 65 -9.01 13.77 -1.92
N ARG A 66 -8.13 14.78 -1.98
CA ARG A 66 -6.82 14.76 -1.34
C ARG A 66 -6.90 14.56 0.17
N THR A 67 -7.74 15.36 0.83
CA THR A 67 -7.95 15.23 2.27
C THR A 67 -8.47 13.83 2.63
N ALA A 68 -9.46 13.33 1.88
CA ALA A 68 -10.04 12.01 2.12
C ALA A 68 -8.99 10.89 2.04
N GLY A 69 -8.12 10.89 1.03
CA GLY A 69 -7.12 9.83 0.93
C GLY A 69 -5.95 9.96 1.90
N VAL A 70 -5.61 11.17 2.34
CA VAL A 70 -4.67 11.33 3.48
C VAL A 70 -5.27 10.73 4.75
N TRP A 71 -6.56 11.00 5.03
CA TRP A 71 -7.25 10.44 6.18
C TRP A 71 -7.40 8.91 6.07
N TYR A 72 -7.75 8.40 4.89
CA TYR A 72 -7.77 6.96 4.63
C TYR A 72 -6.40 6.33 4.89
N GLY A 73 -5.32 6.96 4.40
CA GLY A 73 -3.95 6.53 4.64
C GLY A 73 -3.64 6.42 6.14
N ARG A 74 -4.01 7.44 6.92
CA ARG A 74 -3.72 7.53 8.36
C ARG A 74 -4.59 6.63 9.23
N LEU A 75 -5.88 6.53 8.93
CA LEU A 75 -6.85 5.82 9.77
C LEU A 75 -7.08 4.36 9.36
N VAL A 76 -6.79 4.01 8.12
CA VAL A 76 -7.04 2.66 7.59
C VAL A 76 -5.74 2.03 7.11
N ALA A 77 -5.09 2.59 6.10
CA ALA A 77 -3.98 1.92 5.43
C ALA A 77 -2.79 1.64 6.37
N ILE A 78 -2.34 2.66 7.11
CA ILE A 78 -1.24 2.53 8.08
C ILE A 78 -1.59 1.55 9.21
N PRO A 79 -2.69 1.72 9.98
CA PRO A 79 -2.96 0.84 11.12
C PRO A 79 -3.23 -0.60 10.69
N VAL A 80 -3.96 -0.83 9.59
CA VAL A 80 -4.22 -2.18 9.08
C VAL A 80 -2.90 -2.84 8.64
N THR A 81 -2.05 -2.13 7.90
CA THR A 81 -0.76 -2.68 7.46
C THR A 81 0.18 -2.93 8.63
N ALA A 82 0.23 -2.01 9.61
CA ALA A 82 1.03 -2.17 10.81
C ALA A 82 0.59 -3.40 11.62
N GLY A 83 -0.71 -3.62 11.78
CA GLY A 83 -1.26 -4.81 12.41
C GLY A 83 -0.87 -6.09 11.67
N ALA A 84 -1.01 -6.12 10.34
CA ALA A 84 -0.60 -7.26 9.54
C ALA A 84 0.91 -7.55 9.64
N TYR A 85 1.75 -6.50 9.68
CA TYR A 85 3.19 -6.64 9.83
C TYR A 85 3.55 -7.17 11.22
N TYR A 86 2.83 -6.74 12.25
CA TYR A 86 3.02 -7.24 13.61
C TYR A 86 2.63 -8.71 13.73
N LEU A 87 1.52 -9.13 13.10
CA LEU A 87 1.12 -10.53 13.03
C LEU A 87 2.14 -11.38 12.28
N ALA A 88 2.68 -10.88 11.16
CA ALA A 88 3.75 -11.55 10.44
C ALA A 88 5.00 -11.72 11.32
N TRP A 89 5.42 -10.65 12.02
CA TRP A 89 6.54 -10.69 12.97
C TRP A 89 6.35 -11.69 14.11
N LEU A 90 5.12 -11.84 14.61
CA LEU A 90 4.77 -12.87 15.60
C LEU A 90 4.87 -14.28 15.00
N ALA A 91 4.39 -14.47 13.77
CA ALA A 91 4.39 -15.76 13.08
C ALA A 91 5.80 -16.22 12.65
N GLU A 92 6.74 -15.31 12.42
CA GLU A 92 8.12 -15.61 12.05
C GLU A 92 8.87 -16.47 13.07
N ARG A 93 8.55 -16.35 14.36
CA ARG A 93 9.23 -17.11 15.42
C ARG A 93 8.22 -17.68 16.41
N PRO A 94 8.17 -19.02 16.59
CA PRO A 94 7.19 -19.64 17.47
C PRO A 94 7.31 -19.18 18.93
N SER A 95 8.52 -18.83 19.39
CA SER A 95 8.74 -18.27 20.72
C SER A 95 8.02 -16.93 20.96
N ARG A 96 7.93 -16.08 19.93
CA ARG A 96 7.21 -14.80 20.01
C ARG A 96 5.71 -15.04 20.12
N ALA A 97 5.17 -15.93 19.28
CA ALA A 97 3.76 -16.29 19.31
C ALA A 97 3.36 -16.88 20.67
N ILE A 98 4.17 -17.79 21.23
CA ILE A 98 3.92 -18.38 22.55
C ILE A 98 3.96 -17.30 23.64
N ALA A 99 4.98 -16.43 23.66
CA ALA A 99 5.08 -15.37 24.66
C ALA A 99 3.88 -14.41 24.60
N THR A 100 3.43 -14.04 23.40
CA THR A 100 2.24 -13.20 23.22
C THR A 100 0.96 -13.90 23.69
N LEU A 101 0.80 -15.19 23.40
CA LEU A 101 -0.34 -15.96 23.86
C LEU A 101 -0.37 -16.06 25.39
N VAL A 102 0.77 -16.35 26.02
CA VAL A 102 0.89 -16.36 27.49
C VAL A 102 0.53 -14.99 28.08
N LEU A 103 1.05 -13.91 27.49
CA LEU A 103 0.73 -12.56 27.93
C LEU A 103 -0.77 -12.28 27.84
N LEU A 104 -1.43 -12.66 26.73
CA LEU A 104 -2.87 -12.51 26.56
C LEU A 104 -3.66 -13.33 27.59
N VAL A 105 -3.24 -14.57 27.87
CA VAL A 105 -3.85 -15.41 28.91
C VAL A 105 -3.70 -14.77 30.29
N CYS A 106 -2.50 -14.28 30.65
CA CYS A 106 -2.28 -13.59 31.91
C CYS A 106 -3.13 -12.32 32.03
N LEU A 107 -3.21 -11.54 30.94
CA LEU A 107 -3.99 -10.32 30.88
C LEU A 107 -5.49 -10.61 31.06
N TRP A 108 -5.97 -11.72 30.52
CA TRP A 108 -7.34 -12.19 30.68
C TRP A 108 -7.71 -12.56 32.12
N GLN A 109 -6.74 -12.99 32.93
CA GLN A 109 -6.97 -13.27 34.35
C GLN A 109 -7.23 -12.00 35.17
N ILE A 110 -6.91 -10.81 34.65
CA ILE A 110 -7.16 -9.56 35.34
C ILE A 110 -8.67 -9.25 35.28
N PRO A 111 -9.37 -9.16 36.43
CA PRO A 111 -10.83 -9.02 36.46
C PRO A 111 -11.30 -7.74 35.78
N PHE A 112 -10.53 -6.65 35.86
CA PHE A 112 -10.79 -5.39 35.17
C PHE A 112 -10.88 -5.57 33.65
N ILE A 113 -9.95 -6.34 33.07
CA ILE A 113 -9.86 -6.56 31.62
C ILE A 113 -10.97 -7.48 31.15
N ARG A 114 -11.29 -8.51 31.94
CA ARG A 114 -12.45 -9.37 31.70
C ARG A 114 -13.77 -8.60 31.73
N SER A 115 -13.93 -7.66 32.65
CA SER A 115 -15.11 -6.78 32.71
C SER A 115 -15.22 -5.88 31.49
N ILE A 116 -14.13 -5.22 31.06
CA ILE A 116 -14.12 -4.41 29.84
C ILE A 116 -14.47 -5.25 28.61
N ALA A 117 -13.84 -6.42 28.46
CA ALA A 117 -14.13 -7.33 27.36
C ALA A 117 -15.62 -7.72 27.33
N SER A 118 -16.19 -8.06 28.49
CA SER A 118 -17.62 -8.39 28.57
C SER A 118 -18.51 -7.25 28.11
N VAL A 119 -18.26 -6.00 28.54
CA VAL A 119 -19.05 -4.83 28.11
C VAL A 119 -18.93 -4.56 26.62
N LEU A 120 -17.74 -4.75 26.04
CA LEU A 120 -17.51 -4.57 24.60
C LEU A 120 -18.11 -5.70 23.74
N LEU A 121 -18.20 -6.92 24.29
CA LEU A 121 -18.75 -8.11 23.61
C LEU A 121 -20.27 -8.30 23.84
N SER A 122 -20.84 -7.71 24.90
CA SER A 122 -22.28 -7.73 25.21
C SER A 122 -23.20 -7.28 24.07
N PRO A 123 -22.91 -6.20 23.30
CA PRO A 123 -23.79 -5.81 22.20
C PRO A 123 -23.79 -6.81 21.02
N LEU A 124 -22.84 -7.76 20.97
CA LEU A 124 -22.77 -8.77 19.91
C LEU A 124 -23.63 -10.03 20.16
N VAL A 125 -24.13 -10.23 21.40
CA VAL A 125 -24.81 -11.48 21.81
C VAL A 125 -26.32 -11.30 21.99
N THR A 126 -26.83 -10.06 21.99
CA THR A 126 -28.24 -9.76 22.34
C THR A 126 -29.12 -9.39 21.14
N THR A 127 -28.74 -9.80 19.92
CA THR A 127 -29.54 -9.69 18.69
C THR A 127 -29.57 -11.04 17.99
#